data_AF-A0A2E4IZR5-F1
#
_entry.id   AF-A0A2E4IZR5-F1
#
_cell.length_a   1.000
_cell.length_b   1.000
_cell.length_c   1.000
_cell.angle_alpha   90.00
_cell.angle_beta   90.00
_cell.angle_gamma   90.00
#
_symmetry.space_group_name_H-M   'P 1'
#
loop_
_entity.id
_entity.type
_entity.pdbx_description
1 polymer ?
#
loop_
_entity_poly.entity_id
_entity_poly.type
_entity_poly.pdbx_seq_one_letter_code
_entity_poly.pdbx_strand_id
1 'polypeptide(L)'
;MSTSENRGEWHAERVAHSVLGKIREIDEDARVQSVTPSALFSKDGGTVLRVTPRNASGVRICQLVRNTWPLTTATCVECSLSGNTIVQVFVPGHGELKRNAQSLVEEMNYVVRILGKLIQVSALALVVVITLAVVTHTDARHKV
;
A
#
# COMPACT_ATOMS: atom_id res chain seq x y z
N MET A 1 23.20 29.34 -3.46
CA MET A 1 22.63 28.40 -2.46
C MET A 1 21.20 28.84 -2.17
N SER A 2 20.16 28.28 -2.82
CA SER A 2 18.73 28.57 -2.49
C SER A 2 17.69 27.73 -3.27
N THR A 3 18.05 27.10 -4.40
CA THR A 3 17.05 26.48 -5.30
C THR A 3 16.64 25.03 -4.97
N SER A 4 17.40 24.33 -4.12
CA SER A 4 17.07 22.96 -3.67
C SER A 4 16.18 22.95 -2.45
N GLU A 5 16.35 23.93 -1.55
CA GLU A 5 15.60 24.07 -0.29
C GLU A 5 14.14 24.42 -0.56
N ASN A 6 13.90 25.44 -1.41
CA ASN A 6 12.56 25.82 -1.87
C ASN A 6 11.81 24.69 -2.61
N ARG A 7 12.53 23.75 -3.25
CA ARG A 7 11.92 22.64 -3.99
C ARG A 7 11.40 21.54 -3.06
N GLY A 8 12.10 21.29 -1.95
CA GLY A 8 11.71 20.30 -0.95
C GLY A 8 10.46 20.74 -0.18
N GLU A 9 10.41 22.02 0.20
CA GLU A 9 9.27 22.59 0.93
C GLU A 9 7.99 22.58 0.09
N TRP A 10 8.06 23.02 -1.17
CA TRP A 10 6.90 22.99 -2.07
C TRP A 10 6.35 21.56 -2.30
N HIS A 11 7.24 20.57 -2.37
CA HIS A 11 6.82 19.18 -2.51
C HIS A 11 6.13 18.66 -1.24
N ALA A 12 6.71 18.93 -0.08
CA ALA A 12 6.15 18.53 1.21
C ALA A 12 4.77 19.16 1.45
N GLU A 13 4.60 20.43 1.10
CA GLU A 13 3.33 21.14 1.22
C GLU A 13 2.25 20.56 0.29
N ARG A 14 2.61 20.25 -0.96
CA ARG A 14 1.71 19.57 -1.90
C ARG A 14 1.28 18.18 -1.41
N VAL A 15 2.21 17.40 -0.88
CA VAL A 15 1.93 16.09 -0.31
C VAL A 15 1.00 16.24 0.89
N ALA A 16 1.25 17.24 1.75
CA ALA A 16 0.38 17.54 2.88
C ALA A 16 -1.03 17.93 2.49
N HIS A 17 -1.19 18.77 1.49
CA HIS A 17 -2.51 19.11 0.97
C HIS A 17 -3.25 17.89 0.42
N SER A 18 -2.56 17.02 -0.31
CA SER A 18 -3.16 15.81 -0.88
C SER A 18 -3.61 14.83 0.22
N VAL A 19 -2.71 14.52 1.16
CA VAL A 19 -3.00 13.60 2.28
C VAL A 19 -4.11 14.17 3.16
N LEU A 20 -4.03 15.44 3.54
CA LEU A 20 -5.06 16.08 4.36
C LEU A 20 -6.41 16.14 3.64
N GLY A 21 -6.43 16.45 2.35
CA GLY A 21 -7.65 16.48 1.55
C GLY A 21 -8.39 15.15 1.59
N LYS A 22 -7.66 14.03 1.48
CA LYS A 22 -8.24 12.69 1.56
C LYS A 22 -8.72 12.35 2.97
N ILE A 23 -7.95 12.71 4.00
CA ILE A 23 -8.35 12.49 5.39
C ILE A 23 -9.63 13.26 5.71
N ARG A 24 -9.78 14.48 5.17
CA ARG A 24 -10.98 15.30 5.36
C ARG A 24 -12.26 14.73 4.74
N GLU A 25 -12.16 13.78 3.81
CA GLU A 25 -13.34 13.05 3.33
C GLU A 25 -14.00 12.20 4.42
N ILE A 26 -13.24 11.79 5.45
CA ILE A 26 -13.75 10.99 6.57
C ILE A 26 -13.70 11.74 7.91
N ASP A 27 -12.93 12.81 8.01
CA ASP A 27 -12.79 13.67 9.19
C ASP A 27 -12.54 15.12 8.77
N GLU A 28 -13.62 15.84 8.48
CA GLU A 28 -13.59 17.22 7.96
C GLU A 28 -12.76 18.17 8.84
N ASP A 29 -12.79 17.96 10.15
CA ASP A 29 -12.11 18.76 11.15
C ASP A 29 -10.65 18.32 11.42
N ALA A 30 -10.12 17.35 10.67
CA ALA A 30 -8.75 16.90 10.81
C ALA A 30 -7.77 18.07 10.55
N ARG A 31 -6.76 18.19 11.43
CA ARG A 31 -5.76 19.26 11.39
C ARG A 31 -4.35 18.69 11.21
N VAL A 32 -3.58 19.33 10.34
CA VAL A 32 -2.14 19.08 10.25
C VAL A 32 -1.47 19.78 11.42
N GLN A 33 -0.81 18.99 12.26
CA GLN A 33 -0.02 19.48 13.39
C GLN A 33 1.39 19.87 12.94
N SER A 34 1.97 19.12 12.01
CA SER A 34 3.28 19.43 11.45
C SER A 34 3.48 18.76 10.10
N VAL A 35 4.17 19.46 9.19
CA VAL A 35 4.75 18.89 7.98
C VAL A 35 6.26 19.05 8.11
N THR A 36 6.99 17.95 8.04
CA THR A 36 8.44 17.96 8.15
C THR A 36 9.01 17.33 6.88
N PRO A 37 9.68 18.12 6.01
CA PRO A 37 10.48 17.56 4.96
C PRO A 37 11.61 16.75 5.61
N SER A 38 11.56 15.45 5.41
CA SER A 38 12.49 14.50 5.97
C SER A 38 13.72 14.41 5.07
N ALA A 39 14.57 15.43 5.14
CA ALA A 39 15.98 15.30 4.78
C ALA A 39 16.76 14.45 5.81
N LEU A 40 16.18 14.26 7.00
CA LEU A 40 16.78 13.57 8.14
C LEU A 40 16.60 12.03 8.10
N PHE A 41 15.53 11.50 7.52
CA PHE A 41 15.28 10.05 7.50
C PHE A 41 15.56 9.37 6.14
N SER A 42 15.84 10.15 5.09
CA SER A 42 16.11 9.61 3.76
C SER A 42 17.07 10.51 2.99
N LYS A 43 18.12 9.91 2.42
CA LYS A 43 19.01 10.57 1.45
C LYS A 43 18.26 11.05 0.21
N ASP A 44 17.08 10.50 -0.06
CA ASP A 44 16.27 10.77 -1.25
C ASP A 44 15.09 11.72 -0.98
N GLY A 45 14.99 12.26 0.25
CA GLY A 45 14.00 13.29 0.64
C GLY A 45 12.58 12.75 0.78
N GLY A 46 12.19 12.37 2.00
CA GLY A 46 10.81 11.99 2.34
C GLY A 46 10.01 13.15 2.94
N THR A 47 8.72 12.95 3.22
CA THR A 47 7.89 13.90 3.99
C THR A 47 7.20 13.19 5.13
N VAL A 48 7.35 13.70 6.36
CA VAL A 48 6.62 13.23 7.53
C VAL A 48 5.51 14.23 7.84
N LEU A 49 4.30 13.73 8.01
CA LEU A 49 3.11 14.50 8.35
C LEU A 49 2.54 14.00 9.66
N ARG A 50 2.14 14.94 10.51
CA ARG A 50 1.40 14.63 11.74
C ARG A 50 0.02 15.25 11.61
N VAL A 51 -1.00 14.42 11.75
CA VAL A 51 -2.40 14.81 11.63
C VAL A 51 -3.10 14.47 12.92
N THR A 52 -3.82 15.43 13.49
CA THR A 52 -4.66 15.23 14.66
C THR A 52 -6.09 14.97 14.19
N PRO A 53 -6.60 13.73 14.29
CA PRO A 53 -8.04 13.44 14.16
C PRO A 53 -8.88 14.25 15.14
N ARG A 54 -10.11 14.55 14.73
CA ARG A 54 -11.14 15.17 15.57
C ARG A 54 -12.34 14.25 15.75
N ASN A 55 -12.86 13.72 14.65
CA ASN A 55 -14.11 12.97 14.63
C ASN A 55 -13.91 11.50 14.24
N ALA A 56 -12.88 11.20 13.44
CA ALA A 56 -12.59 9.82 13.04
C ALA A 56 -11.56 9.16 13.97
N SER A 57 -11.67 7.84 14.13
CA SER A 57 -10.62 7.10 14.82
C SER A 57 -9.32 7.15 14.01
N GLY A 58 -8.19 7.32 14.71
CA GLY A 58 -6.88 7.31 14.06
C GLY A 58 -6.70 6.08 13.18
N VAL A 59 -7.10 4.90 13.68
CA VAL A 59 -6.98 3.62 12.94
C VAL A 59 -7.65 3.68 11.56
N ARG A 60 -8.84 4.29 11.48
CA ARG A 60 -9.57 4.45 10.21
C ARG A 60 -8.82 5.38 9.25
N ILE A 61 -8.22 6.44 9.76
CA ILE A 61 -7.34 7.33 8.99
C ILE A 61 -6.10 6.58 8.50
N CYS A 62 -5.43 5.83 9.39
CA CYS A 62 -4.27 5.02 9.04
C CYS A 62 -4.60 4.03 7.90
N GLN A 63 -5.76 3.37 7.96
CA GLN A 63 -6.22 2.46 6.90
C GLN A 63 -6.50 3.19 5.58
N LEU A 64 -7.21 4.32 5.62
CA LEU A 64 -7.49 5.13 4.43
C LEU A 64 -6.20 5.56 3.71
N VAL A 65 -5.22 6.03 4.48
CA VAL A 65 -3.92 6.46 3.94
C VAL A 65 -3.19 5.30 3.29
N ARG A 66 -3.12 4.13 3.95
CA ARG A 66 -2.47 2.93 3.37
C ARG A 66 -3.18 2.45 2.11
N ASN A 67 -4.51 2.52 2.05
CA ASN A 67 -5.27 2.09 0.87
C ASN A 67 -5.10 3.05 -0.31
N THR A 68 -5.00 4.35 -0.03
CA THR A 68 -4.86 5.38 -1.08
C THR A 68 -3.41 5.48 -1.56
N TRP A 69 -2.45 5.33 -0.65
CA TRP A 69 -1.01 5.39 -0.92
C TRP A 69 -0.29 4.19 -0.29
N PRO A 70 -0.26 3.03 -0.96
CA PRO A 70 0.24 1.78 -0.40
C PRO A 70 1.74 1.77 -0.09
N LEU A 71 2.51 2.68 -0.69
CA LEU A 71 3.93 2.84 -0.42
C LEU A 71 4.23 3.80 0.76
N THR A 72 3.19 4.37 1.37
CA THR A 72 3.33 5.27 2.52
C THR A 72 3.15 4.49 3.82
N THR A 73 3.84 4.95 4.86
CA THR A 73 3.70 4.37 6.19
C THR A 73 2.80 5.28 7.02
N ALA A 74 1.63 4.78 7.40
CA ALA A 74 0.75 5.47 8.34
C ALA A 74 0.72 4.74 9.68
N THR A 75 1.02 5.47 10.75
CA THR A 75 1.06 4.96 12.13
C THR A 75 0.22 5.85 13.02
N CYS A 76 -0.52 5.23 13.91
CA CYS A 76 -1.41 5.89 14.84
C CYS A 76 -0.75 5.86 16.22
N VAL A 77 -0.50 7.03 16.80
CA VAL A 77 0.22 7.19 18.06
C VAL A 77 -0.71 7.87 19.06
N GLU A 78 -0.97 7.22 20.18
CA GLU A 78 -1.75 7.81 21.27
C GLU A 78 -0.81 8.56 22.22
N CYS A 79 -1.09 9.85 22.44
CA CYS A 79 -0.32 10.65 23.37
C CYS A 79 -0.92 10.51 24.77
N SER A 80 -0.32 9.64 25.59
CA SER A 80 -0.76 9.39 26.97
C SER A 80 -0.84 10.65 27.85
N LEU A 81 -0.04 11.68 27.55
CA LEU A 81 -0.02 12.94 28.29
C LEU A 81 -1.18 13.88 27.94
N SER A 82 -1.70 13.80 26.71
CA SER A 82 -2.77 14.70 26.24
C SER A 82 -4.09 13.99 25.97
N GLY A 83 -4.12 12.66 26.04
CA GLY A 83 -5.26 11.84 25.64
C GLY A 83 -5.58 11.91 24.14
N ASN A 84 -4.75 12.59 23.35
CA ASN A 84 -5.01 12.81 21.93
C ASN A 84 -4.34 11.75 21.07
N THR A 85 -5.06 11.30 20.05
CA THR A 85 -4.49 10.46 18.98
C THR A 85 -3.84 11.34 17.93
N ILE A 86 -2.63 10.98 17.50
CA ILE A 86 -1.89 11.62 16.41
C ILE A 86 -1.63 10.56 15.35
N VAL A 87 -2.02 10.84 14.12
CA VAL A 87 -1.70 10.01 12.96
C VAL A 87 -0.43 10.55 12.33
N GLN A 88 0.61 9.74 12.29
CA GLN A 88 1.86 10.04 11.60
C GLN A 88 1.85 9.35 10.24
N VAL A 89 2.03 10.12 9.17
CA VAL A 89 2.13 9.63 7.80
C VAL A 89 3.52 9.95 7.26
N PHE A 90 4.25 8.93 6.87
CA PHE A 90 5.50 9.06 6.15
C PHE A 90 5.28 8.77 4.67
N VAL A 91 5.60 9.75 3.84
CA VAL A 91 5.58 9.65 2.39
C VAL A 91 7.02 9.58 1.89
N PRO A 92 7.45 8.45 1.31
CA PRO A 92 8.81 8.29 0.82
C PRO A 92 9.10 9.20 -0.37
N GLY A 93 10.37 9.55 -0.53
CA GLY A 93 10.86 10.32 -1.68
C GLY A 93 10.81 9.52 -2.98
N HIS A 94 10.99 10.20 -4.12
CA HIS A 94 10.93 9.56 -5.44
C HIS A 94 11.95 8.41 -5.63
N GLY A 95 13.15 8.54 -5.03
CA GLY A 95 14.20 7.51 -5.09
C GLY A 95 13.81 6.24 -4.33
N GLU A 96 13.32 6.40 -3.10
CA GLU A 96 12.80 5.31 -2.28
C GLU A 96 11.55 4.67 -2.86
N LEU A 97 10.64 5.49 -3.39
CA LEU A 97 9.42 5.01 -4.04
C LEU A 97 9.75 4.03 -5.17
N LYS A 98 10.75 4.38 -6.00
CA LYS A 98 11.20 3.53 -7.11
C LYS A 98 11.80 2.22 -6.61
N ARG A 99 12.65 2.26 -5.59
CA ARG A 99 13.27 1.06 -5.01
C ARG A 99 12.23 0.13 -4.37
N ASN A 100 11.32 0.70 -3.59
CA ASN A 100 10.25 -0.06 -2.92
C ASN A 100 9.29 -0.65 -3.95
N ALA A 101 8.93 0.10 -4.99
CA ALA A 101 8.10 -0.40 -6.08
C ALA A 101 8.80 -1.53 -6.86
N GLN A 102 10.11 -1.41 -7.13
CA GLN A 102 10.87 -2.47 -7.78
C GLN A 102 10.92 -3.75 -6.94
N SER A 103 11.20 -3.63 -5.64
CA SER A 103 11.20 -4.77 -4.71
C SER A 103 9.82 -5.46 -4.65
N LEU A 104 8.73 -4.69 -4.58
CA LEU A 104 7.37 -5.24 -4.58
C LEU A 104 7.03 -5.92 -5.91
N VAL A 105 7.43 -5.34 -7.03
CA VAL A 105 7.24 -5.95 -8.35
C VAL A 105 8.00 -7.27 -8.44
N GLU A 106 9.23 -7.34 -7.96
CA GLU A 106 10.02 -8.57 -7.94
C GLU A 106 9.37 -9.67 -7.10
N GLU A 107 8.89 -9.33 -5.90
CA GLU A 107 8.15 -10.26 -5.03
C GLU A 107 6.83 -10.73 -5.67
N MET A 108 6.05 -9.81 -6.23
CA MET A 108 4.80 -10.15 -6.91
C MET A 108 5.04 -11.03 -8.14
N ASN A 109 6.12 -10.79 -8.89
CA ASN A 109 6.46 -11.59 -10.07
C ASN A 109 6.80 -13.03 -9.68
N TYR A 110 7.44 -13.24 -8.53
CA TYR A 110 7.68 -14.57 -7.96
C TYR A 110 6.37 -15.28 -7.60
N VAL A 111 5.45 -14.59 -6.91
CA VAL A 111 4.14 -15.15 -6.50
C VAL A 111 3.28 -15.49 -7.71
N VAL A 112 3.17 -14.58 -8.69
CA VAL A 112 2.40 -14.80 -9.92
C VAL A 112 2.96 -15.99 -10.70
N ARG A 113 4.29 -16.17 -10.74
CA ARG A 113 4.92 -17.29 -11.41
C ARG A 113 4.64 -18.63 -10.74
N ILE A 114 4.56 -18.66 -9.41
CA ILE A 114 4.15 -19.86 -8.66
C ILE A 114 2.67 -20.17 -8.92
N LEU A 115 1.79 -19.17 -8.84
CA LEU A 115 0.36 -19.33 -9.08
C LEU A 115 0.10 -19.84 -10.50
N GLY A 116 0.80 -19.29 -11.50
CA GLY A 116 0.69 -19.73 -12.89
C GLY A 116 1.07 -21.19 -13.08
N LYS A 117 2.13 -21.67 -12.40
CA LYS A 117 2.51 -23.10 -12.43
C LYS A 117 1.45 -23.98 -11.78
N LEU A 118 0.88 -23.57 -10.64
CA LEU A 118 -0.19 -24.31 -9.97
C LEU A 118 -1.44 -24.45 -10.85
N ILE A 119 -1.83 -23.37 -11.53
CA ILE A 119 -2.97 -23.37 -12.47
C ILE A 119 -2.70 -24.29 -13.66
N GLN A 120 -1.49 -24.29 -14.21
CA GLN A 120 -1.14 -25.19 -15.31
C GLN A 120 -1.20 -26.67 -14.88
N VAL A 121 -0.67 -26.99 -13.70
CA VAL A 121 -0.68 -28.37 -13.18
C VAL A 121 -2.11 -28.83 -12.88
N SER A 122 -2.95 -27.98 -12.28
CA SER A 122 -4.33 -28.33 -11.98
C SER A 122 -5.18 -28.50 -13.25
N ALA A 123 -4.97 -27.65 -14.26
CA ALA A 123 -5.63 -27.80 -15.56
C ALA A 123 -5.23 -29.11 -16.25
N LEU A 124 -3.95 -29.47 -16.24
CA LEU A 124 -3.47 -30.73 -16.82
C LEU A 124 -4.08 -31.95 -16.11
N ALA A 125 -4.13 -31.93 -14.77
CA ALA A 125 -4.74 -32.99 -13.98
C ALA A 125 -6.23 -33.15 -14.29
N LEU A 126 -6.96 -32.04 -14.44
CA LEU A 126 -8.38 -32.07 -14.82
C LEU A 126 -8.60 -32.74 -16.19
N VAL A 127 -7.78 -32.40 -17.19
CA VAL A 127 -7.84 -33.00 -18.53
C VAL A 127 -7.60 -34.51 -18.48
N VAL A 128 -6.62 -34.96 -17.69
CA VAL A 128 -6.33 -36.38 -17.50
C VAL A 128 -7.52 -37.11 -16.87
N VAL A 129 -8.12 -36.54 -15.81
CA VAL A 129 -9.30 -37.12 -15.15
C VAL A 129 -10.49 -37.23 -16.10
N ILE A 130 -10.77 -36.18 -16.87
CA ILE A 130 -11.85 -36.19 -17.87
C ILE A 130 -11.58 -37.27 -18.93
N THR A 131 -10.35 -37.37 -19.42
CA THR A 131 -9.97 -38.37 -20.43
C THR A 131 -10.16 -39.79 -19.90
N LEU A 132 -9.71 -40.07 -18.68
CA LEU A 132 -9.90 -41.37 -18.02
C LEU A 132 -11.40 -41.69 -17.80
N ALA A 133 -12.19 -40.70 -17.39
CA ALA A 133 -13.64 -40.87 -17.21
C ALA A 133 -14.35 -41.20 -18.53
N VAL A 134 -13.95 -40.55 -19.64
CA VAL A 134 -14.49 -40.84 -20.98
C VAL A 134 -14.12 -42.26 -21.41
N VAL A 135 -12.84 -42.65 -21.28
CA VAL A 135 -12.35 -43.99 -21.68
C VAL A 135 -13.06 -45.10 -20.90
N THR A 136 -13.17 -44.96 -19.58
CA THR A 136 -13.86 -45.93 -18.71
C THR A 136 -15.34 -46.04 -19.03
N HIS A 137 -16.02 -44.92 -19.31
CA HIS A 137 -17.42 -44.92 -19.72
C HIS A 137 -17.64 -45.53 -21.12
N THR A 138 -16.70 -45.33 -22.06
CA THR A 138 -16.78 -45.98 -23.39
C THR A 138 -16.55 -47.49 -23.33
N ASP A 139 -15.60 -47.97 -22.52
CA ASP A 139 -15.35 -49.41 -22.35
C ASP A 139 -16.53 -50.11 -21.66
N ALA A 140 -17.19 -49.44 -20.71
CA ALA A 140 -18.41 -49.95 -20.09
C ALA A 140 -19.59 -50.10 -21.07
N ARG A 141 -19.66 -49.29 -22.14
CA ARG A 141 -20.71 -49.37 -23.17
C ARG A 141 -20.46 -50.41 -24.26
N HIS A 142 -19.24 -50.92 -24.41
CA HIS A 142 -18.92 -51.98 -25.39
C HIS A 142 -18.99 -53.39 -24.82
N LYS A 143 -19.18 -53.54 -23.51
CA LYS A 143 -19.31 -54.83 -22.81
C LYS A 143 -20.77 -55.23 -22.50
N VAL A 144 -21.75 -54.48 -23.00
CA VAL A 144 -23.20 -54.75 -22.93
C VAL A 144 -23.70 -55.09 -24.33
#